data_AF-A0A1Q7X4Q3-F1
#
_entry.id   AF-A0A1Q7X4Q3-F1
#
_cell.length_a   1.000
_cell.length_b   1.000
_cell.length_c   1.000
_cell.angle_alpha   90.00
_cell.angle_beta   90.00
_cell.angle_gamma   90.00
#
_symmetry.space_group_name_H-M   'P 1'
#
loop_
_entity.id
_entity.type
_entity.pdbx_description
1 polymer ?
#
loop_
_entity_poly.entity_id
_entity_poly.type
_entity_poly.pdbx_seq_one_letter_code
_entity_poly.pdbx_strand_id
1 'polypeptide(L)' 'MCPSSGTITGAITAANVVAGSMAPQQLAAGELAEVIAAIRAGAAYANVHTNLSPGGEIRGQVRASSR' A
#
# COMPACT_ATOMS: atom_id res chain seq x y z
N MET A 1 -8.78 -2.00 -21.43
CA MET A 1 -7.46 -2.60 -21.20
C MET A 1 -6.88 -1.98 -19.95
N CYS A 2 -6.51 -2.78 -18.95
CA CYS A 2 -5.89 -2.28 -17.73
C CYS A 2 -4.47 -1.80 -18.08
N PRO A 3 -3.99 -0.64 -17.60
CA PRO A 3 -2.62 -0.21 -17.87
C PRO A 3 -1.64 -1.22 -17.29
N SER A 4 -0.68 -1.66 -18.09
CA SER A 4 0.31 -2.66 -17.67
C SER A 4 1.42 -2.07 -16.78
N SER A 5 1.59 -0.75 -16.80
CA SER A 5 2.56 -0.03 -15.98
C SER A 5 2.21 1.45 -15.87
N GLY A 6 2.82 2.12 -14.88
CA GLY A 6 2.73 3.55 -14.63
C GLY A 6 3.69 3.97 -13.53
N THR A 7 3.98 5.26 -13.41
CA THR A 7 4.82 5.80 -12.33
C THR A 7 4.01 6.79 -11.51
N ILE A 8 3.99 6.57 -10.20
CA ILE A 8 3.36 7.45 -9.22
C ILE A 8 4.45 7.89 -8.24
N THR A 9 4.58 9.19 -8.03
CA THR A 9 5.53 9.77 -7.07
C THR A 9 4.79 10.65 -6.08
N GLY A 10 5.17 10.57 -4.81
CA GLY A 10 4.60 11.38 -3.75
C GLY A 10 5.23 11.06 -2.40
N ALA A 11 4.87 11.85 -1.39
CA ALA A 11 5.24 11.58 -0.01
C ALA A 11 4.05 10.98 0.73
N ILE A 12 4.25 9.81 1.35
CA ILE A 12 3.27 9.21 2.25
C ILE A 12 3.62 9.65 3.68
N THR A 13 2.64 10.21 4.36
CA THR A 13 2.71 10.65 5.75
C THR A 13 1.80 9.80 6.64
N ALA A 14 1.87 9.98 7.96
CA ALA A 14 0.96 9.32 8.90
C ALA A 14 -0.52 9.55 8.55
N ALA A 15 -0.88 10.74 8.04
CA ALA A 15 -2.25 11.07 7.64
C ALA A 15 -2.76 10.22 6.46
N ASN A 16 -1.87 9.59 5.70
CA ASN A 16 -2.23 8.71 4.60
C ASN A 16 -2.47 7.26 5.06
N VAL A 17 -2.11 6.91 6.30
CA VAL A 17 -2.43 5.61 6.90
C VAL A 17 -3.83 5.72 7.51
N VAL A 18 -4.81 5.20 6.79
CA VAL A 18 -6.21 5.18 7.21
C VAL A 18 -6.60 3.77 7.67
N ALA A 19 -7.51 3.68 8.63
CA ALA A 19 -8.10 2.40 8.98
C ALA A 19 -8.85 1.84 7.77
N GLY A 20 -8.47 0.63 7.33
CA GLY A 20 -9.14 -0.05 6.21
C GLY A 20 -10.61 -0.32 6.52
N SER A 21 -11.46 -0.34 5.49
CA SER A 21 -12.89 -0.69 5.61
C SER A 21 -13.15 -2.19 5.72
N MET A 22 -12.11 -3.03 5.59
CA MET A 22 -12.15 -4.48 5.77
C MET A 22 -11.27 -4.89 6.95
N ALA A 23 -11.43 -6.14 7.42
CA ALA A 23 -10.78 -6.71 8.60
C ALA A 23 -9.41 -6.08 8.89
N PRO A 24 -9.16 -5.62 10.14
CA PRO A 24 -8.02 -4.77 10.43
C PRO A 24 -6.75 -5.48 9.97
N GLN A 25 -5.97 -4.80 9.12
CA GLN A 25 -4.61 -5.22 8.73
C GLN A 25 -3.64 -5.11 9.91
N GLN A 26 -4.16 -5.19 11.13
CA GLN A 26 -3.46 -5.03 12.40
C GLN A 26 -2.71 -3.69 12.50
N LEU A 27 -3.19 -2.67 11.79
CA LEU A 27 -2.65 -1.31 11.77
C LEU A 27 -3.77 -0.33 12.05
N ALA A 28 -3.57 0.57 13.01
CA ALA A 28 -4.46 1.69 13.27
C ALA A 28 -4.15 2.88 12.34
N ALA A 29 -5.12 3.78 12.19
CA ALA A 29 -4.91 5.02 11.46
C ALA A 29 -3.76 5.83 12.07
N GLY A 30 -2.88 6.38 11.23
CA GLY A 30 -1.70 7.13 11.67
C GLY A 30 -0.43 6.31 11.92
N GLU A 31 -0.48 4.98 11.97
CA GLU A 31 0.67 4.12 12.30
C GLU A 31 1.65 3.91 11.13
N LEU A 32 2.20 5.00 10.58
CA LEU A 32 3.18 4.93 9.46
C LEU A 32 4.45 4.16 9.83
N ALA A 33 4.88 4.22 11.10
CA ALA A 33 6.05 3.47 11.55
C ALA A 33 5.88 1.96 11.37
N GLU A 34 4.71 1.43 11.74
CA GLU A 34 4.39 0.00 11.60
C GLU A 34 4.24 -0.40 10.12
N VAL A 35 3.67 0.47 9.28
CA VAL A 35 3.64 0.27 7.81
C VAL A 35 5.06 0.14 7.25
N ILE A 36 5.98 1.03 7.65
CA ILE A 36 7.38 0.98 7.21
C ILE A 36 8.06 -0.30 7.72
N ALA A 37 7.80 -0.71 8.96
CA ALA A 37 8.32 -1.95 9.52
C ALA A 37 7.85 -3.18 8.73
N ALA A 38 6.55 -3.25 8.40
CA ALA A 38 5.98 -4.31 7.57
C ALA A 38 6.60 -4.35 6.16
N ILE A 39 6.81 -3.19 5.52
CA ILE A 39 7.49 -3.11 4.22
C ILE A 39 8.92 -3.65 4.32
N ARG A 40 9.67 -3.25 5.36
CA ARG A 40 11.05 -3.73 5.57
C ARG A 40 11.12 -5.21 5.87
N ALA A 41 10.12 -5.77 6.54
CA ALA A 41 9.99 -7.20 6.81
C ALA A 41 9.53 -8.00 5.58
N GLY A 42 9.19 -7.35 4.45
CA GLY A 42 8.64 -8.01 3.27
C GLY A 42 7.20 -8.51 3.45
N ALA A 43 6.49 -8.02 4.47
CA ALA A 43 5.11 -8.40 4.78
C ALA A 43 4.06 -7.50 4.10
N ALA A 44 4.47 -6.62 3.18
CA ALA A 44 3.59 -5.67 2.50
C ALA A 44 3.62 -5.81 0.98
N TYR A 45 2.46 -5.64 0.34
CA TYR A 45 2.31 -5.52 -1.10
C TYR A 45 1.50 -4.26 -1.43
N ALA A 46 1.73 -3.70 -2.62
CA ALA A 46 0.95 -2.59 -3.14
C ALA A 46 -0.25 -3.13 -3.93
N ASN A 47 -1.42 -2.54 -3.71
CA ASN A 47 -2.63 -2.78 -4.49
C ASN A 47 -3.12 -1.43 -5.03
N VAL A 48 -3.35 -1.34 -6.33
CA VAL A 48 -3.89 -0.15 -7.00
C VAL A 48 -5.34 -0.40 -7.33
N HIS A 49 -6.22 0.53 -6.95
CA HIS A 49 -7.66 0.43 -7.17
C HIS A 49 -8.13 1.52 -8.13
N THR A 50 -9.14 1.21 -8.93
CA THR A 50 -9.94 2.20 -9.66
C THR A 50 -11.40 2.06 -9.29
N ASN A 51 -12.21 3.08 -9.58
CA ASN A 51 -13.65 3.03 -9.30
C ASN A 51 -14.36 1.88 -10.02
N LEU A 52 -13.85 1.46 -11.18
CA LEU A 52 -14.35 0.33 -11.97
C LEU A 52 -13.85 -1.03 -11.47
N SER A 53 -12.76 -1.06 -10.70
CA SER A 53 -12.14 -2.28 -10.16
C SER A 53 -11.81 -2.11 -8.66
N PRO A 54 -12.83 -2.06 -7.79
CA PRO A 54 -12.64 -1.77 -6.37
C PRO A 54 -11.93 -2.89 -5.60
N GLY A 55 -11.88 -4.12 -6.14
CA GLY A 55 -11.07 -5.21 -5.58
C GLY A 55 -9.56 -5.07 -5.83
N GLY A 56 -9.15 -4.14 -6.70
CA GLY A 56 -7.77 -3.92 -7.12
C GLY A 56 -7.58 -4.29 -8.59
N GLU A 57 -6.98 -3.37 -9.34
CA GLU A 57 -6.63 -3.50 -10.75
C GLU A 57 -5.20 -4.04 -10.94
N ILE A 58 -4.27 -3.68 -10.05
CA ILE A 58 -2.86 -4.10 -10.10
C ILE A 58 -2.36 -4.44 -8.70
N ARG A 59 -1.68 -5.57 -8.55
CA ARG A 59 -1.05 -6.01 -7.28
C ARG A 59 0.40 -6.37 -7.50
N GLY A 60 1.27 -5.95 -6.59
CA GLY A 60 2.71 -6.25 -6.66
C GLY A 60 3.40 -6.18 -5.31
N GLN A 61 4.38 -7.07 -5.10
CA GLN A 61 5.15 -7.10 -3.87
C GLN A 61 6.02 -5.84 -3.74
N VAL A 62 5.98 -5.19 -2.57
CA VAL A 62 6.91 -4.09 -2.28
C VAL A 62 8.24 -4.69 -1.85
N ARG A 63 9.33 -4.26 -2.48
CA ARG A 63 10.69 -4.65 -2.07
C ARG A 63 11.32 -3.51 -1.29
N ALA A 64 11.74 -3.80 -0.07
CA ALA A 64 12.58 -2.86 0.67
C ALA A 64 13.90 -2.66 -0.10
N SER A 65 14.33 -1.41 -0.23
CA SER A 65 15.65 -1.11 -0.79
C SER A 65 16.71 -1.67 0.15
N SER A 66 17.53 -2.59 -0.36
CA SER A 66 18.77 -3.01 0.30
C SER A 66 19.79 -1.89 0.08
N ARG A 67 19.84 -0.93 1.00
CA ARG A 67 20.94 0.03 1.05
C ARG A 67 21.93 -0.39 2.12
#